data_AF-A0A838UGL3-F1
#
_entry.id   AF-A0A838UGL3-F1
#
_cell.length_a   1.000
_cell.length_b   1.000
_cell.length_c   1.000
_cell.angle_alpha   90.00
_cell.angle_beta   90.00
_cell.angle_gamma   90.00
#
_symmetry.space_group_name_H-M   'P 1'
#
loop_
_entity.id
_entity.type
_entity.pdbx_description
1 polymer ?
#
loop_
_entity_poly.entity_id
_entity_poly.type
_entity_poly.pdbx_seq_one_letter_code
_entity_poly.pdbx_strand_id
1 'polypeptide(L)'
;MSKIHWSTAVSADFNIAADWSTGTVPGAADDAILDASGKTAYTVTASTSETVKSIQTAATATLSITGGTFNATTGTGTGANAGTIVVNGNSALQVAGAVTNRGVISLANTASFANLIVGSGGASLTGAGQVSLTDNANNDIVGTGGVQTLTNVDNTIAGAGFIGGGSLIL
;
A
#
# COMPACT_ATOMS: atom_id res chain seq x y z
N MET A 1 -4.43 -14.83 -13.23
CA MET A 1 -4.24 -13.49 -12.65
C MET A 1 -4.83 -12.50 -13.60
N SER A 2 -5.89 -11.81 -13.17
CA SER A 2 -6.48 -10.74 -13.96
C SER A 2 -5.85 -9.43 -13.53
N LYS A 3 -5.56 -8.56 -14.50
CA LYS A 3 -5.24 -7.16 -14.24
C LYS A 3 -6.56 -6.40 -14.27
N ILE A 4 -6.92 -5.77 -13.16
CA ILE A 4 -8.19 -5.07 -13.00
C ILE A 4 -7.87 -3.61 -12.74
N HIS A 5 -8.31 -2.76 -13.65
CA HIS A 5 -7.93 -1.36 -13.72
C HIS A 5 -9.03 -0.46 -13.14
N TRP A 6 -8.65 0.58 -12.42
CA TRP A 6 -9.57 1.63 -12.02
C TRP A 6 -9.99 2.40 -13.27
N SER A 7 -11.28 2.40 -13.56
CA SER A 7 -11.81 2.73 -14.89
C SER A 7 -11.80 4.23 -15.21
N THR A 8 -12.06 5.07 -14.20
CA THR A 8 -12.17 6.53 -14.36
C THR A 8 -11.50 7.25 -13.21
N ALA A 9 -10.99 8.47 -13.44
CA ALA A 9 -10.27 9.25 -12.43
C ALA A 9 -11.25 9.88 -11.43
N VAL A 10 -12.01 9.02 -10.75
CA VAL A 10 -13.01 9.34 -9.74
C VAL A 10 -12.49 8.94 -8.37
N SER A 11 -12.74 9.79 -7.37
CA SER A 11 -12.50 9.44 -5.98
C SER A 11 -13.69 8.65 -5.45
N ALA A 12 -13.47 7.40 -5.06
CA ALA A 12 -14.53 6.49 -4.63
C ALA A 12 -14.00 5.40 -3.69
N ASP A 13 -14.91 4.59 -3.15
CA ASP A 13 -14.54 3.44 -2.31
C ASP A 13 -14.03 2.28 -3.17
N PHE A 14 -12.97 1.61 -2.73
CA PHE A 14 -12.32 0.48 -3.41
C PHE A 14 -13.32 -0.63 -3.77
N ASN A 15 -14.38 -0.80 -2.97
CA ASN A 15 -15.39 -1.84 -3.13
C ASN A 15 -16.52 -1.50 -4.11
N ILE A 16 -16.44 -0.37 -4.82
CA ILE A 16 -17.40 -0.06 -5.90
C ILE A 16 -17.01 -0.85 -7.15
N ALA A 17 -17.63 -2.01 -7.34
CA ALA A 17 -17.37 -2.90 -8.48
C ALA A 17 -17.48 -2.21 -9.85
N ALA A 18 -18.40 -1.25 -9.98
CA ALA A 18 -18.63 -0.49 -11.22
C ALA A 18 -17.45 0.43 -11.60
N ASP A 19 -16.60 0.80 -10.65
CA ASP A 19 -15.43 1.64 -10.90
C ASP A 19 -14.21 0.83 -11.38
N TRP A 20 -14.31 -0.50 -11.43
CA TRP A 20 -13.29 -1.40 -11.96
C TRP A 20 -13.59 -1.85 -13.39
N SER A 21 -12.54 -2.04 -14.20
CA SER A 21 -12.63 -2.37 -15.62
C SER A 21 -13.38 -3.66 -15.96
N THR A 22 -13.51 -4.58 -15.00
CA THR A 22 -14.23 -5.85 -15.15
C THR A 22 -15.62 -5.84 -14.53
N GLY A 23 -16.04 -4.75 -13.90
CA GLY A 23 -17.28 -4.70 -13.13
C GLY A 23 -17.25 -5.53 -11.84
N THR A 24 -16.05 -5.88 -11.36
CA THR A 24 -15.81 -6.69 -10.16
C THR A 24 -14.69 -6.09 -9.33
N VAL A 25 -14.82 -6.13 -8.00
CA VAL A 25 -13.75 -5.72 -7.08
C VAL A 25 -12.59 -6.73 -7.17
N PRO A 26 -11.32 -6.29 -7.31
CA PRO A 26 -10.16 -7.18 -7.32
C PRO A 26 -10.04 -7.99 -6.03
N GLY A 27 -9.79 -9.29 -6.17
CA GLY A 27 -9.56 -10.19 -5.04
C GLY A 27 -8.10 -10.66 -4.94
N ALA A 28 -7.85 -11.63 -4.05
CA ALA A 28 -6.51 -12.11 -3.71
C ALA A 28 -5.70 -12.69 -4.88
N ALA A 29 -6.35 -13.00 -6.01
CA ALA A 29 -5.71 -13.53 -7.21
C ALA A 29 -5.44 -12.47 -8.29
N ASP A 30 -5.86 -11.23 -8.06
CA ASP A 30 -5.91 -10.16 -9.06
C ASP A 30 -4.91 -9.05 -8.76
N ASP A 31 -4.37 -8.48 -9.82
CA ASP A 31 -3.58 -7.25 -9.76
C ASP A 31 -4.56 -6.06 -9.80
N ALA A 32 -4.66 -5.32 -8.69
CA ALA A 32 -5.42 -4.09 -8.61
C ALA A 32 -4.57 -2.92 -9.11
N ILE A 33 -5.03 -2.23 -10.14
CA ILE A 33 -4.24 -1.19 -10.82
C ILE A 33 -5.02 0.11 -10.80
N LEU A 34 -4.54 1.08 -10.01
CA LEU A 34 -5.10 2.43 -9.95
C LEU A 34 -4.41 3.29 -11.02
N ASP A 35 -4.83 3.15 -12.27
CA ASP A 35 -4.23 3.85 -13.42
C ASP A 35 -5.24 4.57 -14.32
N ALA A 36 -6.36 5.01 -13.74
CA ALA A 36 -7.40 5.68 -14.48
C ALA A 36 -6.84 6.85 -15.31
N SER A 37 -7.16 6.84 -16.60
CA SER A 37 -6.62 7.81 -17.55
C SER A 37 -7.03 9.24 -17.19
N GLY A 38 -6.11 10.19 -17.35
CA GLY A 38 -6.36 11.60 -17.08
C GLY A 38 -5.21 12.26 -16.34
N LYS A 39 -5.36 13.54 -16.06
CA LYS A 39 -4.40 14.33 -15.26
C LYS A 39 -4.94 14.72 -13.88
N THR A 40 -6.23 14.49 -13.64
CA THR A 40 -6.87 14.83 -12.37
C THR A 40 -6.44 13.82 -11.32
N ALA A 41 -5.97 14.32 -10.18
CA ALA A 41 -5.68 13.46 -9.05
C ALA A 41 -6.98 12.86 -8.49
N TYR A 42 -6.94 11.60 -8.07
CA TYR A 42 -8.09 10.91 -7.50
C TYR A 42 -7.67 10.01 -6.34
N THR A 43 -8.63 9.73 -5.46
CA THR A 43 -8.40 8.93 -4.25
C THR A 43 -9.33 7.72 -4.23
N VAL A 44 -8.75 6.53 -4.25
CA VAL A 44 -9.47 5.29 -3.99
C VAL A 44 -9.36 4.99 -2.49
N THR A 45 -10.50 4.86 -1.83
CA THR A 45 -10.56 4.69 -0.37
C THR A 45 -10.82 3.24 -0.01
N ALA A 46 -9.92 2.61 0.75
CA ALA A 46 -10.15 1.29 1.35
C ALA A 46 -10.52 1.47 2.82
N SER A 47 -11.82 1.35 3.12
CA SER A 47 -12.39 1.55 4.46
C SER A 47 -12.49 0.26 5.28
N THR A 48 -12.31 -0.90 4.63
CA THR A 48 -12.34 -2.24 5.21
C THR A 48 -11.09 -3.03 4.84
N SER A 49 -10.93 -4.23 5.44
CA SER A 49 -9.84 -5.12 5.06
C SER A 49 -10.04 -5.65 3.64
N GLU A 50 -9.01 -5.47 2.81
CA GLU A 50 -8.97 -5.95 1.43
C GLU A 50 -7.77 -6.88 1.23
N THR A 51 -7.88 -7.84 0.31
CA THR A 51 -6.74 -8.66 -0.10
C THR A 51 -6.67 -8.74 -1.61
N VAL A 52 -5.53 -8.33 -2.16
CA VAL A 52 -5.20 -8.38 -3.58
C VAL A 52 -3.89 -9.11 -3.80
N LYS A 53 -3.64 -9.56 -5.03
CA LYS A 53 -2.33 -10.10 -5.37
C LYS A 53 -1.28 -8.98 -5.36
N SER A 54 -1.54 -7.90 -6.08
CA SER A 54 -0.67 -6.73 -6.11
C SER A 54 -1.48 -5.44 -6.21
N ILE A 55 -0.88 -4.34 -5.78
CA ILE A 55 -1.44 -3.00 -5.91
C ILE A 55 -0.48 -2.08 -6.65
N GLN A 56 -0.98 -1.41 -7.69
CA GLN A 56 -0.23 -0.47 -8.50
C GLN A 56 -0.95 0.88 -8.52
N THR A 57 -0.19 1.97 -8.59
CA THR A 57 -0.75 3.32 -8.66
C THR A 57 -0.06 4.13 -9.76
N ALA A 58 -0.84 4.88 -10.53
CA ALA A 58 -0.34 5.97 -11.35
C ALA A 58 0.04 7.16 -10.48
N ALA A 59 0.84 8.09 -11.02
CA ALA A 59 1.28 9.29 -10.30
C ALA A 59 0.13 10.21 -9.82
N THR A 60 -1.04 10.12 -10.47
CA THR A 60 -2.26 10.86 -10.11
C THR A 60 -3.14 10.12 -9.09
N ALA A 61 -2.83 8.85 -8.79
CA ALA A 61 -3.66 8.01 -7.94
C ALA A 61 -3.18 8.06 -6.49
N THR A 62 -4.14 8.15 -5.57
CA THR A 62 -3.92 7.90 -4.15
C THR A 62 -4.74 6.69 -3.72
N LEU A 63 -4.12 5.68 -3.13
CA LEU A 63 -4.82 4.70 -2.31
C LEU A 63 -4.84 5.20 -0.87
N SER A 64 -6.01 5.47 -0.31
CA SER A 64 -6.18 5.87 1.09
C SER A 64 -6.80 4.73 1.88
N ILE A 65 -6.00 4.07 2.71
CA ILE A 65 -6.44 3.01 3.62
C ILE A 65 -6.89 3.69 4.90
N THR A 66 -8.18 3.63 5.20
CA THR A 66 -8.81 4.35 6.32
C THR A 66 -9.33 3.40 7.40
N GLY A 67 -9.34 2.09 7.15
CA GLY A 67 -9.70 1.07 8.12
C GLY A 67 -9.24 -0.31 7.68
N GLY A 68 -9.14 -1.23 8.64
CA GLY A 68 -8.75 -2.61 8.39
C GLY A 68 -7.31 -2.78 7.91
N THR A 69 -7.03 -3.90 7.25
CA THR A 69 -5.73 -4.19 6.62
C THR A 69 -5.91 -4.37 5.14
N PHE A 70 -5.21 -3.54 4.35
CA PHE A 70 -5.07 -3.74 2.91
C PHE A 70 -3.86 -4.64 2.66
N ASN A 71 -4.08 -5.87 2.21
CA ASN A 71 -3.05 -6.87 2.01
C ASN A 71 -2.72 -7.05 0.52
N ALA A 72 -1.54 -6.60 0.10
CA ALA A 72 -0.98 -6.85 -1.22
C ALA A 72 0.06 -7.96 -1.13
N THR A 73 -0.39 -9.20 -1.38
CA THR A 73 0.40 -10.43 -1.10
C THR A 73 1.70 -10.56 -1.89
N THR A 74 1.87 -9.79 -2.97
CA THR A 74 3.10 -9.71 -3.78
C THR A 74 3.52 -8.27 -4.04
N GLY A 75 3.12 -7.33 -3.17
CA GLY A 75 3.55 -5.95 -3.23
C GLY A 75 2.98 -5.23 -4.45
N THR A 76 3.84 -4.67 -5.30
CA THR A 76 3.43 -3.99 -6.53
C THR A 76 3.47 -4.89 -7.77
N GLY A 77 3.78 -6.18 -7.59
CA GLY A 77 3.87 -7.15 -8.68
C GLY A 77 4.89 -6.72 -9.74
N THR A 78 4.45 -6.59 -10.99
CA THR A 78 5.29 -6.10 -12.11
C THR A 78 5.21 -4.58 -12.32
N GLY A 79 4.37 -3.89 -11.57
CA GLY A 79 4.22 -2.44 -11.63
C GLY A 79 4.85 -1.75 -10.43
N ALA A 80 4.35 -0.55 -10.13
CA ALA A 80 4.88 0.31 -9.08
C ALA A 80 3.77 1.07 -8.36
N ASN A 81 4.09 1.54 -7.15
CA ASN A 81 3.44 2.70 -6.56
C ASN A 81 4.12 3.96 -7.12
N ALA A 82 3.55 4.58 -8.15
CA ALA A 82 4.06 5.84 -8.70
C ALA A 82 3.37 7.07 -8.11
N GLY A 83 2.19 6.90 -7.51
CA GLY A 83 1.46 7.93 -6.77
C GLY A 83 1.69 7.82 -5.28
N THR A 84 0.59 7.76 -4.53
CA THR A 84 0.62 7.73 -3.06
C THR A 84 -0.18 6.55 -2.52
N ILE A 85 0.37 5.83 -1.56
CA ILE A 85 -0.41 4.96 -0.66
C ILE A 85 -0.37 5.59 0.73
N VAL A 86 -1.53 5.91 1.28
CA VAL A 86 -1.67 6.50 2.62
C VAL A 86 -2.29 5.46 3.54
N VAL A 87 -1.58 5.16 4.64
CA VAL A 87 -2.06 4.35 5.76
C VAL A 87 -2.48 5.32 6.86
N ASN A 88 -3.79 5.48 7.07
CA ASN A 88 -4.30 6.35 8.12
C ASN A 88 -4.29 5.63 9.48
N GLY A 89 -4.56 6.36 10.56
CA GLY A 89 -4.66 5.75 11.88
C GLY A 89 -5.77 4.67 11.96
N ASN A 90 -5.53 3.63 12.76
CA ASN A 90 -6.37 2.42 12.85
C ASN A 90 -6.44 1.60 11.56
N SER A 91 -5.40 1.68 10.72
CA SER A 91 -5.32 0.89 9.50
C SER A 91 -3.91 0.35 9.25
N ALA A 92 -3.81 -0.60 8.34
CA ALA A 92 -2.55 -1.21 7.97
C ALA A 92 -2.45 -1.46 6.46
N LEU A 93 -1.25 -1.27 5.93
CA LEU A 93 -0.83 -1.84 4.66
C LEU A 93 0.04 -3.05 4.95
N GLN A 94 -0.36 -4.23 4.47
CA GLN A 94 0.47 -5.43 4.50
C GLN A 94 1.04 -5.72 3.10
N VAL A 95 2.35 -5.92 3.01
CA VAL A 95 3.06 -6.21 1.76
C VAL A 95 4.05 -7.35 1.92
N ALA A 96 4.21 -8.15 0.86
CA ALA A 96 5.30 -9.11 0.72
C ALA A 96 5.87 -9.06 -0.71
N GLY A 97 7.05 -9.65 -0.92
CA GLY A 97 7.70 -9.66 -2.23
C GLY A 97 8.23 -8.28 -2.65
N ALA A 98 8.22 -8.01 -3.95
CA ALA A 98 8.77 -6.78 -4.50
C ALA A 98 7.76 -5.62 -4.37
N VAL A 99 8.22 -4.52 -3.77
CA VAL A 99 7.49 -3.27 -3.66
C VAL A 99 8.30 -2.20 -4.39
N THR A 100 7.97 -1.98 -5.66
CA THR A 100 8.56 -0.88 -6.43
C THR A 100 7.83 0.40 -6.06
N ASN A 101 8.39 1.16 -5.13
CA ASN A 101 7.86 2.44 -4.69
C ASN A 101 8.64 3.57 -5.37
N ARG A 102 8.01 4.24 -6.33
CA ARG A 102 8.55 5.41 -7.05
C ARG A 102 7.94 6.72 -6.55
N GLY A 103 6.81 6.63 -5.86
CA GLY A 103 6.15 7.74 -5.18
C GLY A 103 6.31 7.63 -3.68
N VAL A 104 5.19 7.69 -2.96
CA VAL A 104 5.19 7.76 -1.49
C VAL A 104 4.31 6.66 -0.89
N ILE A 105 4.83 5.98 0.12
CA ILE A 105 4.04 5.23 1.10
C ILE A 105 4.06 6.07 2.38
N SER A 106 2.91 6.57 2.81
CA SER A 106 2.79 7.46 3.97
C SER A 106 2.07 6.75 5.10
N LEU A 107 2.73 6.58 6.24
CA LEU A 107 2.11 6.21 7.50
C LEU A 107 1.66 7.53 8.14
N ALA A 108 0.39 7.87 7.93
CA ALA A 108 -0.21 9.17 8.23
C ALA A 108 -1.08 9.09 9.49
N ASN A 109 -0.45 8.75 10.61
CA ASN A 109 -1.15 8.68 11.88
C ASN A 109 -1.43 10.08 12.46
N THR A 110 -2.66 10.28 12.94
CA THR A 110 -3.09 11.46 13.70
C THR A 110 -3.59 11.14 15.12
N ALA A 111 -3.89 9.88 15.46
CA ALA A 111 -4.46 9.49 16.77
C ALA A 111 -4.32 8.00 17.19
N SER A 112 -3.93 7.08 16.30
CA SER A 112 -3.89 5.61 16.56
C SER A 112 -3.02 4.88 15.54
N PHE A 113 -2.48 3.70 15.86
CA PHE A 113 -1.49 2.99 15.02
C PHE A 113 -1.76 3.03 13.51
N ALA A 114 -0.73 3.38 12.73
CA ALA A 114 -0.69 3.24 11.28
C ALA A 114 0.48 2.32 10.93
N ASN A 115 0.18 1.15 10.37
CA ASN A 115 1.16 0.07 10.27
C ASN A 115 1.53 -0.24 8.83
N LEU A 116 2.83 -0.32 8.55
CA LEU A 116 3.36 -1.06 7.41
C LEU A 116 3.79 -2.45 7.91
N ILE A 117 3.05 -3.48 7.49
CA ILE A 117 3.26 -4.85 7.91
C ILE A 117 4.00 -5.61 6.80
N VAL A 118 5.15 -6.18 7.15
CA VAL A 118 5.93 -7.06 6.28
C VAL A 118 5.37 -8.47 6.41
N GLY A 119 4.80 -8.97 5.32
CA GLY A 119 4.17 -10.26 5.21
C GLY A 119 5.15 -11.43 5.21
N SER A 120 4.59 -12.65 5.20
CA SER A 120 5.37 -13.88 5.06
C SER A 120 6.18 -13.87 3.75
N GLY A 121 7.45 -14.26 3.85
CA GLY A 121 8.40 -14.18 2.73
C GLY A 121 9.20 -12.89 2.65
N GLY A 122 8.90 -11.88 3.49
CA GLY A 122 9.60 -10.60 3.51
C GLY A 122 9.16 -9.65 2.41
N ALA A 123 9.70 -8.43 2.42
CA ALA A 123 9.43 -7.40 1.42
C ALA A 123 10.73 -6.69 1.01
N SER A 124 10.82 -6.30 -0.25
CA SER A 124 11.94 -5.51 -0.79
C SER A 124 11.44 -4.19 -1.38
N LEU A 125 11.87 -3.08 -0.79
CA LEU A 125 11.56 -1.73 -1.24
C LEU A 125 12.59 -1.27 -2.28
N THR A 126 12.13 -1.03 -3.50
CA THR A 126 12.93 -0.52 -4.63
C THR A 126 12.26 0.69 -5.27
N GLY A 127 12.90 1.34 -6.25
CA GLY A 127 12.27 2.40 -7.05
C GLY A 127 12.57 3.83 -6.58
N ALA A 128 13.43 3.99 -5.58
CA ALA A 128 13.94 5.26 -5.07
C ALA A 128 12.88 6.25 -4.55
N GLY A 129 11.71 5.73 -4.16
CA GLY A 129 10.65 6.50 -3.53
C GLY A 129 10.85 6.72 -2.04
N GLN A 130 9.78 7.16 -1.37
CA GLN A 130 9.78 7.46 0.06
C GLN A 130 8.79 6.57 0.82
N VAL A 131 9.22 6.09 1.99
CA VAL A 131 8.34 5.67 3.07
C VAL A 131 8.37 6.76 4.13
N SER A 132 7.30 7.55 4.22
CA SER A 132 7.19 8.68 5.15
C SER A 132 6.41 8.24 6.37
N LEU A 133 7.01 8.39 7.55
CA LEU A 133 6.33 8.29 8.83
C LEU A 133 6.02 9.72 9.30
N THR A 134 4.76 10.05 9.59
CA THR A 134 4.46 11.38 10.17
C THR A 134 5.14 11.56 11.53
N ASP A 135 5.13 12.77 12.08
CA ASP A 135 5.68 13.06 13.42
C ASP A 135 4.78 12.47 14.53
N ASN A 136 4.67 11.15 14.57
CA ASN A 136 3.88 10.38 15.52
C ASN A 136 4.61 9.07 15.86
N ALA A 137 4.80 8.80 17.14
CA ALA A 137 5.49 7.60 17.61
C ALA A 137 4.75 6.29 17.30
N ASN A 138 3.47 6.34 16.97
CA ASN A 138 2.64 5.18 16.67
C ASN A 138 2.59 4.87 15.15
N ASN A 139 3.58 5.29 14.38
CA ASN A 139 3.81 4.79 13.02
C ASN A 139 4.76 3.60 13.11
N ASP A 140 4.30 2.41 12.72
CA ASP A 140 5.10 1.20 12.93
C ASP A 140 5.38 0.46 11.62
N ILE A 141 6.63 0.01 11.46
CA ILE A 141 7.05 -0.95 10.45
C ILE A 141 7.40 -2.27 11.17
N VAL A 142 6.57 -3.29 10.94
CA VAL A 142 6.58 -4.53 11.74
C VAL A 142 6.48 -5.78 10.87
N GLY A 143 6.87 -6.94 11.39
CA GLY A 143 6.56 -8.24 10.79
C GLY A 143 5.20 -8.79 11.23
N THR A 144 4.63 -9.72 10.45
CA THR A 144 3.39 -10.46 10.78
C THR A 144 3.44 -11.37 12.02
N GLY A 145 4.58 -11.51 12.71
CA GLY A 145 4.70 -12.32 13.93
C GLY A 145 5.64 -13.54 13.81
N GLY A 146 6.58 -13.51 12.87
CA GLY A 146 7.70 -14.46 12.80
C GLY A 146 8.97 -13.74 12.30
N VAL A 147 9.95 -14.50 11.81
CA VAL A 147 11.11 -13.87 11.15
C VAL A 147 10.68 -13.40 9.76
N GLN A 148 10.57 -12.09 9.59
CA GLN A 148 10.34 -11.43 8.31
C GLN A 148 11.52 -10.50 8.04
N THR A 149 11.89 -10.32 6.77
CA THR A 149 12.96 -9.40 6.37
C THR A 149 12.37 -8.27 5.55
N LEU A 150 12.67 -7.03 5.94
CA LEU A 150 12.46 -5.85 5.12
C LEU A 150 13.79 -5.44 4.50
N THR A 151 13.97 -5.68 3.22
CA THR A 151 15.12 -5.15 2.49
C THR A 151 14.78 -3.77 1.95
N ASN A 152 15.42 -2.72 2.46
CA ASN A 152 15.37 -1.40 1.82
C ASN A 152 16.52 -1.25 0.83
N VAL A 153 16.25 -1.34 -0.47
CA VAL A 153 17.30 -1.27 -1.50
C VAL A 153 17.72 0.17 -1.75
N ASP A 154 16.74 1.05 -2.00
CA ASP A 154 17.00 2.43 -2.44
C ASP A 154 15.94 3.46 -1.99
N ASN A 155 14.96 3.06 -1.16
CA ASN A 155 13.94 3.99 -0.70
C ASN A 155 14.47 4.83 0.48
N THR A 156 13.96 6.04 0.62
CA THR A 156 14.16 6.85 1.84
C THR A 156 13.07 6.52 2.85
N ILE A 157 13.47 6.03 4.03
CA ILE A 157 12.56 5.84 5.17
C ILE A 157 12.84 6.94 6.19
N ALA A 158 11.88 7.81 6.46
CA ALA A 158 12.10 8.98 7.32
C ALA A 158 10.84 9.38 8.10
N GLY A 159 11.02 9.93 9.29
CA GLY A 159 9.93 10.38 10.16
C GLY A 159 10.07 9.91 11.60
N ALA A 160 8.97 9.97 12.35
CA ALA A 160 8.88 9.42 13.70
C ALA A 160 8.08 8.12 13.71
N GLY A 161 8.50 7.16 14.52
CA GLY A 161 7.88 5.84 14.60
C GLY A 161 8.86 4.75 15.02
N PHE A 162 8.40 3.50 14.98
CA PHE A 162 9.21 2.33 15.27
C PHE A 162 9.42 1.48 14.02
N ILE A 163 10.66 1.01 13.83
CA ILE A 163 11.03 0.04 12.80
C ILE A 163 11.61 -1.17 13.52
N GLY A 164 11.12 -2.37 13.22
CA GLY A 164 11.65 -3.61 13.81
C GLY A 164 10.70 -4.35 14.76
N GLY A 165 9.43 -3.93 14.87
CA GLY A 165 8.45 -4.65 15.69
C GLY A 165 8.15 -6.06 15.14
N GLY A 166 7.69 -6.97 16.01
CA GLY A 166 7.23 -8.30 15.58
C GLY A 166 8.32 -9.23 15.03
N SER A 167 9.57 -9.12 15.52
CA SER A 167 10.74 -9.91 15.08
C SER A 167 11.20 -9.61 13.65
N LEU A 168 10.93 -8.39 13.17
CA LEU A 168 11.37 -7.92 11.85
C LEU A 168 12.90 -7.76 11.79
N ILE A 169 13.50 -8.29 10.74
CA ILE A 169 14.90 -8.11 10.35
C ILE A 169 14.96 -7.01 9.27
N LEU A 170 15.99 -6.16 9.34
CA LEU A 170 16.25 -5.05 8.41
C LEU A 170 17.52 -5.34 7.59
#